data_AF-A0A8T7GM12-F1
#
_entry.id   AF-A0A8T7GM12-F1
#
_cell.length_a   1.000
_cell.length_b   1.000
_cell.length_c   1.000
_cell.angle_alpha   90.00
_cell.angle_beta   90.00
_cell.angle_gamma   90.00
#
_symmetry.space_group_name_H-M   'P 1'
#
loop_
_entity.id
_entity.type
_entity.pdbx_description
1 polymer ?
#
loop_
_entity_poly.entity_id
_entity_poly.type
_entity_poly.pdbx_seq_one_letter_code
_entity_poly.pdbx_strand_id
1 'polypeptide(L)'
;MEKQIFLAPAIMSVLLVVFSSNVISYAHEERLYSIGDKDYWITVGSINEPVFVDDKSGAEAFILLADPSDPLNPESNGTVPVEGLDKFLKFEISAGDKKKIMSIKPAWNDPGHYESTFYPTIETTYNYKLIGMINNVTIALDYQCNENLLDPTTNLNSTEQISDNVLLKSKTGGFGCPQSRQDVGFPEPFTSNQDLVNMIKEVIK
;
A
#
# COMPACT_ATOMS: atom_id res chain seq x y z
N MET A 1 46.91 58.51 26.64
CA MET A 1 46.88 57.26 27.43
C MET A 1 45.42 56.83 27.48
N GLU A 2 44.96 55.66 27.09
CA GLU A 2 45.54 54.42 26.56
C GLU A 2 44.41 53.72 25.77
N LYS A 3 44.81 52.94 24.77
CA LYS A 3 43.92 52.09 23.96
C LYS A 3 43.10 51.16 24.83
N GLN A 4 41.82 50.99 24.52
CA GLN A 4 41.14 49.70 24.73
C GLN A 4 40.61 49.15 23.42
N ILE A 5 40.85 47.86 23.27
CA ILE A 5 40.82 47.02 22.10
C ILE A 5 39.46 46.32 22.01
N PHE A 6 38.93 46.26 20.79
CA PHE A 6 37.99 45.29 20.19
C PHE A 6 37.17 44.36 21.07
N LEU A 7 35.88 44.22 20.73
CA LEU A 7 35.29 42.94 20.31
C LEU A 7 33.91 43.18 19.65
N ALA A 8 33.81 42.83 18.37
CA ALA A 8 32.55 42.74 17.63
C ALA A 8 31.82 41.45 18.03
N PRO A 9 30.51 41.46 18.30
CA PRO A 9 29.75 40.23 18.37
C PRO A 9 29.49 39.72 16.95
N ALA A 10 30.06 38.55 16.67
CA ALA A 10 29.89 37.79 15.45
C ALA A 10 28.43 37.38 15.22
N ILE A 11 27.97 37.60 14.00
CA ILE A 11 26.72 37.09 13.44
C ILE A 11 26.83 35.56 13.39
N MET A 12 26.02 34.85 14.18
CA MET A 12 25.85 33.40 14.05
C MET A 12 24.39 33.11 13.72
N SER A 13 24.00 33.31 12.46
CA SER A 13 22.76 32.75 11.93
C SER A 13 22.95 31.24 11.81
N VAL A 14 22.38 30.49 12.75
CA VAL A 14 22.28 29.03 12.65
C VAL A 14 21.30 28.72 11.52
N LEU A 15 21.84 28.31 10.38
CA LEU A 15 21.09 27.85 9.22
C LEU A 15 20.53 26.45 9.56
N LEU A 16 19.26 26.40 9.99
CA LEU A 16 18.46 25.18 10.08
C LEU A 16 18.21 24.67 8.65
N VAL A 17 19.15 23.91 8.10
CA VAL A 17 18.90 23.09 6.91
C VAL A 17 18.07 21.91 7.38
N VAL A 18 16.75 22.08 7.38
CA VAL A 18 15.81 20.96 7.47
C VAL A 18 16.00 20.18 6.17
N PHE A 19 16.69 19.05 6.25
CA PHE A 19 16.71 18.07 5.17
C PHE A 19 15.28 17.57 4.98
N SER A 20 14.54 18.16 4.04
CA SER A 20 13.35 17.54 3.46
C SER A 20 13.82 16.38 2.58
N SER A 21 14.14 15.25 3.21
CA SER A 21 14.14 13.98 2.49
C SER A 21 12.72 13.78 1.98
N ASN A 22 12.54 13.89 0.66
CA ASN A 22 11.36 13.39 -0.02
C ASN A 22 11.32 11.89 0.24
N VAL A 23 10.66 11.48 1.33
CA VAL A 23 10.25 10.09 1.51
C VAL A 23 9.16 9.87 0.47
N ILE A 24 9.54 9.30 -0.67
CA ILE A 24 8.55 8.71 -1.58
C ILE A 24 8.06 7.47 -0.83
N SER A 25 7.05 7.66 0.01
CA SER A 25 6.24 6.55 0.49
C SER A 25 5.38 6.16 -0.70
N TYR A 26 5.67 5.01 -1.29
CA TYR A 26 4.69 4.39 -2.14
C TYR A 26 3.48 4.05 -1.25
N ALA A 27 2.29 4.45 -1.69
CA ALA A 27 1.01 4.07 -1.10
C ALA A 27 0.57 2.68 -1.62
N HIS A 28 1.21 2.21 -2.69
CA HIS A 28 0.83 0.98 -3.37
C HIS A 28 2.05 0.19 -3.81
N GLU A 29 1.88 -1.13 -3.85
CA GLU A 29 2.80 -2.01 -4.53
C GLU A 29 2.38 -2.18 -5.98
N GLU A 30 3.28 -1.88 -6.90
CA GLU A 30 3.06 -1.97 -8.33
C GLU A 30 3.84 -3.13 -8.93
N ARG A 31 3.18 -3.92 -9.77
CA ARG A 31 3.81 -5.06 -10.43
C ARG A 31 3.38 -5.16 -11.88
N LEU A 32 4.36 -5.42 -12.75
CA LEU A 32 4.11 -5.81 -14.13
C LEU A 32 4.06 -7.34 -14.22
N TYR A 33 2.94 -7.86 -14.73
CA TYR A 33 2.76 -9.28 -14.99
C TYR A 33 2.55 -9.57 -16.46
N SER A 34 3.15 -10.63 -16.99
CA SER A 34 2.59 -11.31 -18.16
C SER A 34 1.56 -12.32 -17.71
N ILE A 35 0.32 -12.19 -18.18
CA ILE A 35 -0.79 -13.10 -17.90
C ILE A 35 -1.33 -13.58 -19.24
N GLY A 36 -1.02 -14.83 -19.60
CA GLY A 36 -1.27 -15.34 -20.94
C GLY A 36 -0.39 -14.65 -21.98
N ASP A 37 -1.02 -14.03 -22.97
CA ASP A 37 -0.37 -13.35 -24.09
C ASP A 37 -0.25 -11.82 -23.91
N LYS A 38 -0.65 -11.29 -22.74
CA LYS A 38 -0.70 -9.85 -22.48
C LYS A 38 0.02 -9.47 -21.20
N ASP A 39 0.50 -8.24 -21.20
CA ASP A 39 1.11 -7.61 -20.04
C ASP A 39 0.10 -6.72 -19.31
N TYR A 40 0.08 -6.86 -17.98
CA TYR A 40 -0.82 -6.14 -17.08
C TYR A 40 0.00 -5.43 -16.01
N TRP A 41 -0.28 -4.14 -15.83
CA TRP A 41 0.16 -3.41 -14.64
C TRP A 41 -0.90 -3.58 -13.55
N ILE A 42 -0.50 -4.19 -12.43
CA ILE A 42 -1.36 -4.43 -11.29
C ILE A 42 -0.78 -3.72 -10.08
N THR A 43 -1.49 -2.69 -9.63
CA THR A 43 -1.18 -1.91 -8.43
C THR A 43 -2.10 -2.35 -7.31
N VAL A 44 -1.56 -2.72 -6.15
CA VAL A 44 -2.32 -3.15 -4.97
C VAL A 44 -1.91 -2.32 -3.76
N GLY A 45 -2.89 -1.86 -2.99
CA GLY A 45 -2.68 -1.12 -1.75
C GLY A 45 -3.90 -1.18 -0.84
N SER A 46 -3.97 -0.27 0.12
CA SER A 46 -5.13 -0.16 1.00
C SER A 46 -5.96 1.08 0.71
N ILE A 47 -7.28 0.97 0.89
CA ILE A 47 -8.18 2.12 0.75
C ILE A 47 -7.99 3.05 1.96
N ASN A 48 -8.06 4.37 1.75
CA ASN A 48 -8.00 5.42 2.79
C ASN A 48 -6.73 5.34 3.65
N GLU A 49 -5.57 5.54 3.03
CA GLU A 49 -4.28 5.51 3.74
C GLU A 49 -3.96 6.82 4.48
N PRO A 50 -3.23 6.78 5.62
CA PRO A 50 -2.71 5.60 6.30
C PRO A 50 -3.83 4.76 6.93
N VAL A 51 -3.65 3.44 6.92
CA VAL A 51 -4.64 2.52 7.45
C VAL A 51 -4.57 2.49 8.96
N PHE A 52 -5.71 2.65 9.60
CA PHE A 52 -5.83 2.60 11.04
C PHE A 52 -6.79 1.52 11.51
N VAL A 53 -6.50 0.92 12.67
CA VAL A 53 -7.43 0.01 13.33
C VAL A 53 -8.78 0.69 13.61
N ASP A 54 -9.84 -0.10 13.48
CA ASP A 54 -11.25 0.29 13.62
C ASP A 54 -11.75 1.34 12.59
N ASP A 55 -10.94 1.74 11.61
CA ASP A 55 -11.42 2.61 10.53
C ASP A 55 -11.99 1.88 9.33
N LYS A 56 -12.79 2.59 8.54
CA LYS A 56 -13.17 2.11 7.21
C LYS A 56 -11.94 2.12 6.28
N SER A 57 -11.47 0.94 5.92
CA SER A 57 -10.41 0.74 4.93
C SER A 57 -10.79 -0.43 4.02
N GLY A 58 -9.80 -1.09 3.42
CA GLY A 58 -9.99 -2.23 2.53
C GLY A 58 -8.75 -2.49 1.70
N ALA A 59 -8.79 -3.55 0.91
CA ALA A 59 -7.81 -3.78 -0.15
C ALA A 59 -8.32 -3.13 -1.44
N GLU A 60 -7.42 -2.55 -2.22
CA GLU A 60 -7.72 -2.04 -3.56
C GLU A 60 -6.74 -2.57 -4.60
N ALA A 61 -7.21 -2.63 -5.84
CA ALA A 61 -6.40 -2.98 -7.01
C ALA A 61 -6.72 -2.07 -8.19
N PHE A 62 -5.69 -1.55 -8.84
CA PHE A 62 -5.77 -0.92 -10.16
C PHE A 62 -5.20 -1.90 -11.18
N ILE A 63 -5.96 -2.20 -12.23
CA ILE A 63 -5.58 -3.19 -13.24
C ILE A 63 -5.62 -2.53 -14.61
N LEU A 64 -4.44 -2.36 -15.19
CA LEU A 64 -4.25 -1.78 -16.52
C LEU A 64 -3.63 -2.83 -17.46
N LEU A 65 -4.05 -2.85 -18.72
CA LEU A 65 -3.22 -3.41 -19.79
C LEU A 65 -2.03 -2.47 -19.99
N ALA A 66 -0.83 -3.04 -19.99
CA ALA A 66 0.39 -2.28 -20.20
C ALA A 66 0.51 -1.85 -21.68
N ASP A 67 1.15 -0.71 -21.91
CA ASP A 67 1.51 -0.27 -23.26
C ASP A 67 2.58 -1.21 -23.84
N PRO A 68 2.34 -1.91 -24.96
CA PRO A 68 3.34 -2.79 -25.55
C PRO A 68 4.63 -2.09 -25.99
N SER A 69 4.57 -0.77 -26.22
CA SER A 69 5.72 0.06 -26.62
C SER A 69 6.54 0.59 -25.43
N ASP A 70 5.93 0.67 -24.24
CA ASP A 70 6.58 1.10 -23.00
C ASP A 70 5.97 0.37 -21.77
N PRO A 71 6.15 -0.95 -21.65
CA PRO A 71 5.41 -1.77 -20.68
C PRO A 71 5.85 -1.55 -19.22
N LEU A 72 7.00 -0.90 -18.99
CA LEU A 72 7.52 -0.59 -17.67
C LEU A 72 7.05 0.78 -17.14
N ASN A 73 6.26 1.50 -17.93
CA ASN A 73 5.73 2.81 -17.60
C ASN A 73 4.20 2.76 -17.45
N PRO A 74 3.68 2.69 -16.23
CA PRO A 74 2.23 2.64 -16.00
C PRO A 74 1.50 3.91 -16.45
N GLU A 75 2.21 5.03 -16.57
CA GLU A 75 1.67 6.31 -17.01
C GLU A 75 1.75 6.51 -18.53
N SER A 76 2.20 5.49 -19.29
CA SER A 76 2.23 5.60 -20.74
C SER A 76 0.82 5.81 -21.31
N ASN A 77 0.70 6.66 -22.34
CA ASN A 77 -0.58 6.94 -23.02
C ASN A 77 -1.23 5.69 -23.65
N GLY A 78 -0.46 4.61 -23.86
CA GLY A 78 -0.95 3.35 -24.40
C GLY A 78 -1.51 2.39 -23.33
N THR A 79 -1.48 2.74 -22.05
CA THR A 79 -2.09 1.90 -21.00
C THR A 79 -3.62 1.99 -21.06
N VAL A 80 -4.29 0.88 -20.79
CA VAL A 80 -5.76 0.78 -20.90
C VAL A 80 -6.35 0.16 -19.63
N PRO A 81 -7.26 0.84 -18.92
CA PRO A 81 -7.93 0.25 -17.77
C PRO A 81 -8.73 -1.01 -18.12
N VAL A 82 -8.63 -2.03 -17.26
CA VAL A 82 -9.34 -3.30 -17.46
C VAL A 82 -10.59 -3.34 -16.61
N GLU A 83 -11.74 -3.25 -17.24
CA GLU A 83 -13.06 -3.24 -16.58
C GLU A 83 -13.72 -4.63 -16.50
N GLY A 84 -14.70 -4.78 -15.60
CA GLY A 84 -15.53 -5.98 -15.47
C GLY A 84 -14.87 -7.18 -14.75
N LEU A 85 -13.69 -6.97 -14.15
CA LEU A 85 -12.98 -8.02 -13.41
C LEU A 85 -13.60 -8.31 -12.03
N ASP A 86 -14.54 -7.50 -11.54
CA ASP A 86 -15.28 -7.70 -10.29
C ASP A 86 -16.05 -9.02 -10.23
N LYS A 87 -16.39 -9.57 -11.40
CA LYS A 87 -17.06 -10.89 -11.53
C LYS A 87 -16.10 -12.07 -11.46
N PHE A 88 -14.81 -11.83 -11.65
CA PHE A 88 -13.79 -12.86 -11.84
C PHE A 88 -12.72 -12.85 -10.75
N LEU A 89 -12.51 -11.70 -10.12
CA LEU A 89 -11.48 -11.49 -9.10
C LEU A 89 -12.08 -11.29 -7.71
N LYS A 90 -11.30 -11.69 -6.71
CA LYS A 90 -11.58 -11.52 -5.28
C LYS A 90 -10.27 -11.25 -4.56
N PHE A 91 -10.36 -10.65 -3.38
CA PHE A 91 -9.25 -10.64 -2.44
C PHE A 91 -9.47 -11.74 -1.39
N GLU A 92 -8.45 -12.55 -1.13
CA GLU A 92 -8.31 -13.23 0.16
C GLU A 92 -7.46 -12.35 1.07
N ILE A 93 -8.06 -11.88 2.16
CA ILE A 93 -7.39 -11.09 3.19
C ILE A 93 -7.02 -12.02 4.33
N SER A 94 -5.77 -11.95 4.81
CA SER A 94 -5.33 -12.73 5.97
C SER A 94 -4.55 -11.89 6.98
N ALA A 95 -4.72 -12.22 8.26
CA ALA A 95 -4.02 -11.62 9.39
C ALA A 95 -3.84 -12.72 10.47
N GLY A 96 -2.59 -13.06 10.79
CA GLY A 96 -2.29 -14.20 11.66
C GLY A 96 -2.87 -15.52 11.12
N ASP A 97 -3.67 -16.21 11.95
CA ASP A 97 -4.34 -17.48 11.59
C ASP A 97 -5.72 -17.27 10.93
N LYS A 98 -6.16 -16.02 10.76
CA LYS A 98 -7.47 -15.68 10.19
C LYS A 98 -7.34 -15.35 8.72
N LYS A 99 -8.34 -15.79 7.95
CA LYS A 99 -8.49 -15.44 6.54
C LYS A 99 -9.94 -15.21 6.15
N LYS A 100 -10.17 -14.36 5.16
CA LYS A 100 -11.48 -14.05 4.62
C LYS A 100 -11.41 -13.76 3.14
N ILE A 101 -12.25 -14.44 2.35
CA ILE A 101 -12.43 -14.12 0.93
C ILE A 101 -13.48 -13.01 0.83
N MET A 102 -13.13 -11.96 0.12
CA MET A 102 -13.91 -10.75 -0.05
C MET A 102 -14.11 -10.49 -1.55
N SER A 103 -15.35 -10.22 -1.94
CA SER A 103 -15.63 -9.75 -3.30
C SER A 103 -15.07 -8.34 -3.48
N ILE A 104 -14.64 -8.02 -4.71
CA ILE A 104 -14.26 -6.66 -5.09
C ILE A 104 -15.43 -5.98 -5.81
N LYS A 105 -15.40 -4.65 -5.87
CA LYS A 105 -16.36 -3.84 -6.63
C LYS A 105 -15.61 -2.77 -7.42
N PRO A 106 -16.06 -2.39 -8.62
CA PRO A 106 -15.49 -1.25 -9.33
C PRO A 106 -15.65 0.03 -8.50
N ALA A 107 -14.60 0.84 -8.44
CA ALA A 107 -14.65 2.18 -7.86
C ALA A 107 -15.46 3.13 -8.76
N TRP A 108 -16.12 4.11 -8.15
CA TRP A 108 -17.01 5.01 -8.89
C TRP A 108 -16.22 6.01 -9.73
N ASN A 109 -16.50 6.04 -11.03
CA ASN A 109 -15.86 6.94 -11.99
C ASN A 109 -14.33 6.83 -12.02
N ASP A 110 -13.82 5.62 -11.74
CA ASP A 110 -12.39 5.29 -11.74
C ASP A 110 -12.18 3.93 -12.44
N PRO A 111 -12.15 3.91 -13.79
CA PRO A 111 -12.06 2.68 -14.56
C PRO A 111 -10.81 1.86 -14.23
N GLY A 112 -10.95 0.54 -14.15
CA GLY A 112 -9.84 -0.37 -13.81
C GLY A 112 -9.47 -0.41 -12.32
N HIS A 113 -10.08 0.45 -11.48
CA HIS A 113 -9.92 0.43 -10.04
C HIS A 113 -11.02 -0.41 -9.38
N TYR A 114 -10.63 -1.30 -8.47
CA TYR A 114 -11.49 -2.18 -7.71
C TYR A 114 -11.19 -2.15 -6.22
N GLU A 115 -12.25 -2.11 -5.42
CA GLU A 115 -12.17 -1.99 -3.96
C GLU A 115 -12.82 -3.19 -3.26
N SER A 116 -12.26 -3.58 -2.12
CA SER A 116 -12.84 -4.54 -1.18
C SER A 116 -12.76 -4.02 0.25
N THR A 117 -13.83 -3.35 0.68
CA THR A 117 -13.90 -2.69 1.99
C THR A 117 -13.93 -3.68 3.16
N PHE A 118 -13.10 -3.44 4.17
CA PHE A 118 -13.18 -4.05 5.48
C PHE A 118 -12.69 -3.10 6.58
N TYR A 119 -12.89 -3.47 7.84
CA TYR A 119 -12.43 -2.70 9.00
C TYR A 119 -11.35 -3.52 9.68
N PRO A 120 -10.06 -3.14 9.62
CA PRO A 120 -9.01 -3.86 10.33
C PRO A 120 -9.25 -3.69 11.83
N THR A 121 -9.33 -4.79 12.56
CA THR A 121 -9.68 -4.76 14.00
C THR A 121 -8.47 -4.92 14.91
N ILE A 122 -7.28 -5.12 14.33
CA ILE A 122 -6.03 -5.35 15.05
C ILE A 122 -4.87 -4.80 14.22
N GLU A 123 -3.91 -4.20 14.92
CA GLU A 123 -2.62 -3.74 14.39
C GLU A 123 -1.72 -4.96 14.23
N THR A 124 -1.58 -5.42 12.99
CA THR A 124 -0.74 -6.57 12.63
C THR A 124 -0.44 -6.53 11.13
N THR A 125 0.40 -7.45 10.66
CA THR A 125 0.64 -7.64 9.23
C THR A 125 -0.56 -8.32 8.56
N TYR A 126 -1.08 -7.68 7.50
CA TYR A 126 -2.10 -8.23 6.61
C TYR A 126 -1.46 -8.67 5.30
N ASN A 127 -1.94 -9.79 4.76
CA ASN A 127 -1.66 -10.18 3.38
C ASN A 127 -2.93 -10.04 2.54
N TYR A 128 -2.77 -9.44 1.36
CA TYR A 128 -3.79 -9.34 0.33
C TYR A 128 -3.41 -10.27 -0.80
N LYS A 129 -4.23 -11.30 -1.03
CA LYS A 129 -4.06 -12.21 -2.15
C LYS A 129 -5.13 -11.95 -3.19
N LEU A 130 -4.75 -11.39 -4.33
CA LEU A 130 -5.65 -11.20 -5.46
C LEU A 130 -5.80 -12.54 -6.20
N ILE A 131 -6.99 -13.11 -6.14
CA ILE A 131 -7.29 -14.43 -6.71
C ILE A 131 -8.38 -14.34 -7.76
N GLY A 132 -8.32 -15.18 -8.78
CA GLY A 132 -9.38 -15.29 -9.78
C GLY A 132 -8.86 -15.56 -11.19
N MET A 133 -9.46 -14.92 -12.19
CA MET A 133 -9.04 -15.04 -13.59
C MET A 133 -8.91 -13.69 -14.28
N ILE A 134 -7.87 -13.56 -15.09
CA ILE A 134 -7.67 -12.48 -16.07
C ILE A 134 -7.35 -13.16 -17.40
N ASN A 135 -8.04 -12.79 -18.49
CA ASN A 135 -7.82 -13.36 -19.83
C ASN A 135 -7.88 -14.91 -19.86
N ASN A 136 -8.84 -15.51 -19.14
CA ASN A 136 -8.98 -16.97 -18.94
C ASN A 136 -7.77 -17.67 -18.29
N VAL A 137 -6.81 -16.92 -17.75
CA VAL A 137 -5.69 -17.45 -16.96
C VAL A 137 -6.01 -17.26 -15.49
N THR A 138 -5.89 -18.33 -14.71
CA THR A 138 -6.05 -18.27 -13.26
C THR A 138 -4.86 -17.56 -12.62
N ILE A 139 -5.14 -16.62 -11.73
CA ILE A 139 -4.14 -15.88 -10.97
C ILE A 139 -4.33 -16.07 -9.47
N ALA A 140 -3.22 -16.01 -8.74
CA ALA A 140 -3.14 -16.01 -7.30
C ALA A 140 -1.91 -15.18 -6.89
N LEU A 141 -2.09 -13.88 -6.71
CA LEU A 141 -1.01 -12.91 -6.55
C LEU A 141 -0.97 -12.44 -5.10
N ASP A 142 0.11 -12.75 -4.39
CA ASP A 142 0.27 -12.41 -2.97
C ASP A 142 0.96 -11.06 -2.78
N TYR A 143 0.39 -10.23 -1.92
CA TYR A 143 0.90 -8.93 -1.49
C TYR A 143 0.85 -8.85 0.04
N GLN A 144 1.84 -8.20 0.63
CA GLN A 144 1.95 -8.05 2.08
C GLN A 144 2.14 -6.58 2.41
N CYS A 145 1.37 -6.07 3.36
CA CYS A 145 1.60 -4.73 3.85
C CYS A 145 2.92 -4.66 4.63
N ASN A 146 3.52 -3.48 4.71
CA ASN A 146 4.76 -3.24 5.42
C ASN A 146 4.53 -2.38 6.65
N GLU A 147 5.08 -2.79 7.79
CA GLU A 147 5.00 -2.02 9.05
C GLU A 147 5.90 -0.77 9.01
N ASN A 148 6.97 -0.81 8.23
CA ASN A 148 7.86 0.30 7.96
C ASN A 148 7.78 0.65 6.47
N LEU A 149 7.10 1.74 6.13
CA LEU A 149 7.00 2.28 4.75
C LEU A 149 8.35 2.80 4.18
N LEU A 150 9.47 2.26 4.65
CA LEU A 150 10.81 2.69 4.34
C LEU A 150 11.56 1.61 3.55
N ASP A 151 11.07 1.28 2.35
CA ASP A 151 11.96 0.79 1.31
C ASP A 151 11.40 1.02 -0.11
N PRO A 152 11.63 2.20 -0.73
CA PRO A 152 11.29 2.44 -2.13
C PRO A 152 12.23 1.75 -3.13
N THR A 153 13.12 0.83 -2.70
CA THR A 153 14.29 0.44 -3.52
C THR A 153 14.32 -0.99 -4.04
N THR A 154 13.34 -1.85 -3.74
CA THR A 154 13.24 -3.16 -4.41
C THR A 154 12.57 -3.04 -5.78
N ASN A 155 13.20 -2.28 -6.69
CA ASN A 155 12.96 -2.43 -8.12
C ASN A 155 13.56 -3.77 -8.56
N LEU A 156 12.74 -4.81 -8.50
CA LEU A 156 13.13 -6.12 -9.03
C LEU A 156 12.76 -6.15 -10.50
N ASN A 157 13.69 -5.73 -11.36
CA ASN A 157 13.64 -6.01 -12.79
C ASN A 157 14.13 -7.45 -13.03
N SER A 158 13.40 -8.42 -12.48
CA SER A 158 13.69 -9.84 -12.59
C SER A 158 12.43 -10.58 -13.00
N THR A 159 12.57 -11.50 -13.93
CA THR A 159 11.45 -12.34 -14.34
C THR A 159 11.31 -13.53 -13.39
N GLU A 160 10.18 -13.61 -12.70
CA GLU A 160 9.85 -14.71 -11.80
C GLU A 160 8.59 -15.42 -12.30
N GLN A 161 8.64 -16.76 -12.39
CA GLN A 161 7.47 -17.57 -12.69
C GLN A 161 6.60 -17.68 -11.44
N ILE A 162 5.37 -17.17 -11.50
CA ILE A 162 4.42 -17.25 -10.38
C ILE A 162 3.57 -18.52 -10.48
N SER A 163 3.05 -18.80 -11.67
CA SER A 163 2.25 -20.00 -11.99
C SER A 163 2.18 -20.20 -13.50
N ASP A 164 1.52 -21.25 -13.98
CA ASP A 164 1.35 -21.49 -15.42
C ASP A 164 0.76 -20.26 -16.13
N ASN A 165 1.46 -19.76 -17.15
CA ASN A 165 1.12 -18.55 -17.91
C ASN A 165 1.05 -17.24 -17.10
N VAL A 166 1.68 -17.19 -15.92
CA VAL A 166 1.80 -15.96 -15.11
C VAL A 166 3.28 -15.72 -14.75
N LEU A 167 3.83 -14.64 -15.30
CA LEU A 167 5.20 -14.19 -15.02
C LEU A 167 5.17 -12.82 -14.36
N LEU A 168 5.86 -12.65 -13.25
CA LEU A 168 6.22 -11.33 -12.72
C LEU A 168 7.42 -10.81 -13.50
N LYS A 169 7.34 -9.59 -14.05
CA LYS A 169 8.41 -8.96 -14.84
C LYS A 169 9.09 -7.81 -14.10
N SER A 170 8.32 -7.10 -13.29
CA SER A 170 8.80 -5.96 -12.50
C SER A 170 7.95 -5.84 -11.24
N LYS A 171 8.57 -5.36 -10.16
CA LYS A 171 7.94 -5.01 -8.90
C LYS A 171 8.56 -3.71 -8.38
N THR A 172 7.74 -2.81 -7.87
CA THR A 172 8.16 -1.60 -7.17
C THR A 172 7.13 -1.19 -6.11
N GLY A 173 7.53 -0.31 -5.20
CA GLY A 173 6.64 0.21 -4.14
C GLY A 173 6.25 -0.79 -3.05
N GLY A 174 5.17 -0.47 -2.36
CA GLY A 174 4.67 -1.13 -1.15
C GLY A 174 3.53 -0.33 -0.54
N PHE A 175 2.81 -0.91 0.43
CA PHE A 175 1.71 -0.23 1.14
C PHE A 175 1.77 -0.53 2.64
N GLY A 176 1.15 0.32 3.45
CA GLY A 176 1.28 0.31 4.92
C GLY A 176 0.34 -0.69 5.59
N CYS A 177 0.78 -1.29 6.69
CA CYS A 177 -0.10 -2.08 7.55
C CYS A 177 -1.01 -1.21 8.41
N PRO A 178 -2.17 -1.72 8.89
CA PRO A 178 -3.00 -1.02 9.86
C PRO A 178 -2.24 -0.66 11.12
N GLN A 179 -2.30 0.61 11.53
CA GLN A 179 -1.63 1.16 12.69
C GLN A 179 -2.60 1.54 13.80
N SER A 180 -2.09 1.71 15.02
CA SER A 180 -2.85 2.34 16.11
C SER A 180 -3.23 3.79 15.79
N ARG A 181 -4.41 4.20 16.25
CA ARG A 181 -4.87 5.60 16.19
C ARG A 181 -4.49 6.42 17.42
N GLN A 182 -3.88 5.80 18.42
CA GLN A 182 -3.70 6.39 19.73
C GLN A 182 -2.95 7.74 19.66
N ASP A 183 -1.89 7.81 18.85
CA ASP A 183 -1.02 8.99 18.75
C ASP A 183 -1.53 10.06 17.76
N VAL A 184 -2.54 9.74 16.95
CA VAL A 184 -3.14 10.65 15.97
C VAL A 184 -4.57 11.07 16.34
N GLY A 185 -5.12 10.53 17.43
CA GLY A 185 -6.44 10.86 17.94
C GLY A 185 -6.50 12.30 18.48
N PHE A 186 -7.54 13.04 18.09
CA PHE A 186 -7.81 14.38 18.58
C PHE A 186 -9.33 14.64 18.63
N PRO A 187 -9.86 15.37 19.64
CA PRO A 187 -9.16 16.03 20.75
C PRO A 187 -8.67 15.09 21.84
N GLU A 188 -9.26 13.90 21.92
CA GLU A 188 -8.87 12.87 22.88
C GLU A 188 -8.09 11.77 22.18
N PRO A 189 -7.14 11.11 22.86
CA PRO A 189 -6.51 9.90 22.35
C PRO A 189 -7.57 8.84 22.02
N PHE A 190 -7.40 8.16 20.88
CA PHE A 190 -8.30 7.08 20.49
C PHE A 190 -7.99 5.82 21.31
N THR A 191 -9.05 5.09 21.69
CA THR A 191 -8.95 3.75 22.27
C THR A 191 -9.62 2.77 21.32
N SER A 192 -8.88 1.76 20.85
CA SER A 192 -9.45 0.76 19.94
C SER A 192 -10.41 -0.20 20.64
N ASN A 193 -11.28 -0.84 19.86
CA ASN A 193 -12.15 -1.91 20.36
C ASN A 193 -11.32 -3.05 20.98
N GLN A 194 -10.15 -3.34 20.40
CA GLN A 194 -9.24 -4.35 20.92
C GLN A 194 -8.65 -3.95 22.28
N ASP A 195 -8.28 -2.68 22.46
CA ASP A 195 -7.78 -2.15 23.73
C ASP A 195 -8.86 -2.20 24.82
N LEU A 196 -10.10 -1.82 24.48
CA LEU A 196 -11.25 -1.93 25.39
C LEU A 196 -11.46 -3.37 25.86
N VAL A 197 -11.43 -4.34 24.95
CA VAL A 197 -11.57 -5.76 25.29
C VAL A 197 -10.43 -6.23 26.20
N ASN A 198 -9.20 -5.77 25.97
CA ASN A 198 -8.05 -6.11 26.81
C ASN A 198 -8.18 -5.52 28.21
N MET A 199 -8.56 -4.24 28.33
CA MET A 199 -8.79 -3.58 29.62
C MET A 199 -9.90 -4.27 30.43
N ILE A 200 -11.01 -4.65 29.80
CA ILE A 200 -12.11 -5.37 30.48
C ILE A 200 -11.63 -6.72 31.02
N LYS A 201 -10.83 -7.46 30.25
CA LYS A 201 -10.27 -8.76 30.68
C LYS A 201 -9.35 -8.64 31.88
N GLU A 202 -8.66 -7.52 32.05
CA GLU A 202 -7.82 -7.27 33.23
C GLU A 202 -8.64 -7.00 34.49
N VAL A 203 -9.79 -6.35 34.36
CA VAL A 203 -10.69 -6.04 35.49
C VAL A 203 -11.49 -7.26 35.98
N ILE A 204 -11.73 -8.23 35.10
CA ILE A 204 -12.52 -9.45 35.44
C ILE A 204 -11.62 -10.59 35.99
N LYS A 205 -10.29 -10.42 35.99
CA LYS A 205 -9.35 -11.35 36.65
C LYS A 205 -9.33 -11.15 38.16
#